data_AF-A0A382UGB9-F1
#
_entry.id   AF-A0A382UGB9-F1
#
_cell.length_a   1.000
_cell.length_b   1.000
_cell.length_c   1.000
_cell.angle_alpha   90.00
_cell.angle_beta   90.00
_cell.angle_gamma   90.00
#
_symmetry.space_group_name_H-M   'P 1'
#
loop_
_entity.id
_entity.type
_entity.pdbx_description
1 polymer ?
#
loop_
_entity_poly.entity_id
_entity_poly.type
_entity_poly.pdbx_seq_one_letter_code
_entity_poly.pdbx_strand_id
1 'polypeptide(L)'
;VTINPARLKAALQTTRSALLAERNEQGHWAGELSSSALATATAVVALQIVQRETGAKHHGIIDDGLEWLAANANEDGGWGDSTKSISNISTTTLCWAAFSAVPGAEETHRATVNAAKAWLIRSAGGTESGKLVPAIVRRYGKDRTFSVPILTHCALAGKVDWADVMPLPFELAALPQNWFATLRLPMVSYALPALIAIGQCRHYHRPTWNPITRTLRNASREKTLKVL
;
A
#
# COMPACT_ATOMS: atom_id res chain seq x y z
N VAL A 1 14.94 26.82 30.31
CA VAL A 1 15.84 25.66 30.54
C VAL A 1 17.22 26.04 30.02
N THR A 2 18.21 26.21 30.90
CA THR A 2 19.59 26.57 30.50
C THR A 2 20.36 25.28 30.16
N ILE A 3 20.80 25.13 28.91
CA ILE A 3 21.53 23.93 28.45
C ILE A 3 23.01 24.07 28.85
N ASN A 4 23.55 23.11 29.60
CA ASN A 4 24.96 23.07 29.99
C ASN A 4 25.85 22.72 28.78
N PRO A 5 26.77 23.61 28.34
CA PRO A 5 27.63 23.37 27.18
C PRO A 5 28.54 22.14 27.29
N ALA A 6 29.06 21.85 28.50
CA ALA A 6 29.91 20.69 28.72
C ALA A 6 29.12 19.38 28.53
N ARG A 7 27.87 19.34 29.00
CA ARG A 7 26.98 18.20 28.81
C ARG A 7 26.67 17.97 27.32
N LEU A 8 26.45 19.05 26.56
CA LEU A 8 26.21 18.97 25.11
C LEU A 8 27.44 18.41 24.37
N LYS A 9 28.64 18.88 24.74
CA LYS A 9 29.89 18.41 24.13
C LYS A 9 30.15 16.94 24.44
N ALA A 10 29.90 16.50 25.67
CA ALA A 10 29.99 15.10 26.04
C ALA A 10 29.01 14.23 25.23
N ALA A 11 27.73 14.64 25.15
CA ALA A 11 26.72 13.94 24.37
C ALA A 11 27.12 13.83 22.88
N LEU A 12 27.63 14.91 22.28
CA LEU A 12 28.12 14.90 20.89
C LEU A 12 29.24 13.87 20.69
N GLN A 13 30.23 13.84 21.58
CA GLN A 13 31.35 12.90 21.44
C GLN A 13 30.88 11.46 21.57
N THR A 14 30.04 11.16 22.58
CA THR A 14 29.49 9.82 22.77
C THR A 14 28.66 9.38 21.57
N THR A 15 27.71 10.20 21.10
CA THR A 15 26.87 9.85 19.96
C THR A 15 27.68 9.71 18.67
N ARG A 16 28.68 10.57 18.45
CA ARG A 16 29.57 10.45 17.29
C ARG A 16 30.34 9.14 17.31
N SER A 17 30.96 8.79 18.44
CA SER A 17 31.71 7.55 18.56
C SER A 17 30.82 6.33 18.35
N ALA A 18 29.62 6.33 18.93
CA ALA A 18 28.64 5.27 18.73
C ALA A 18 28.25 5.15 17.26
N LEU A 19 27.83 6.25 16.61
CA LEU A 19 27.46 6.22 15.20
C LEU A 19 28.63 5.75 14.31
N LEU A 20 29.86 6.23 14.53
CA LEU A 20 30.99 5.80 13.70
C LEU A 20 31.33 4.31 13.87
N ALA A 21 31.03 3.73 15.03
CA ALA A 21 31.20 2.30 15.32
C ALA A 21 30.12 1.41 14.66
N GLU A 22 28.92 1.95 14.41
CA GLU A 22 27.82 1.26 13.70
C GLU A 22 28.01 1.16 12.18
N ARG A 23 29.14 1.66 11.64
CA ARG A 23 29.44 1.47 10.22
C ARG A 23 29.88 0.04 9.98
N ASN A 24 29.41 -0.55 8.89
CA ASN A 24 29.88 -1.87 8.47
C ASN A 24 31.33 -1.79 7.93
N GLU A 25 31.89 -2.96 7.60
CA GLU A 25 33.26 -3.10 7.08
C GLU A 25 33.52 -2.29 5.80
N GLN A 26 32.47 -1.98 5.03
CA GLN A 26 32.52 -1.18 3.81
C GLN A 26 32.45 0.34 4.08
N GLY A 27 32.38 0.74 5.35
CA GLY A 27 32.44 2.13 5.78
C GLY A 27 31.13 2.91 5.68
N HIS A 28 29.98 2.24 5.51
CA HIS A 28 28.66 2.87 5.50
C HIS A 28 27.74 2.30 6.59
N TRP A 29 26.64 3.01 6.87
CA TRP A 29 25.61 2.54 7.79
C TRP A 29 24.59 1.68 7.06
N ALA A 30 24.30 0.50 7.60
CA ALA A 30 23.14 -0.27 7.21
C ALA A 30 22.01 0.02 8.22
N GLY A 31 20.79 0.19 7.72
CA GLY A 31 19.60 0.36 8.54
C GLY A 31 18.47 -0.47 7.98
N GLU A 32 17.50 -0.78 8.84
CA GLU A 32 16.30 -1.52 8.46
C GLU A 32 15.10 -0.56 8.43
N LEU A 33 14.22 -0.77 7.47
CA LEU A 33 12.92 -0.10 7.48
C LEU A 33 12.05 -0.73 8.57
N SER A 34 11.24 0.08 9.24
CA SER A 34 10.28 -0.42 10.22
C SER A 34 9.36 -1.48 9.63
N SER A 35 9.05 -2.52 10.41
CA SER A 35 8.00 -3.48 10.06
C SER A 35 6.69 -2.75 9.79
N SER A 36 5.99 -3.13 8.72
CA SER A 36 4.82 -2.40 8.22
C SER A 36 3.68 -3.32 7.88
N ALA A 37 2.55 -3.14 8.58
CA ALA A 37 1.32 -3.88 8.31
C ALA A 37 0.78 -3.63 6.90
N LEU A 38 0.93 -2.41 6.40
CA LEU A 38 0.59 -2.06 5.02
C LEU A 38 1.37 -2.92 4.02
N ALA A 39 2.70 -2.98 4.18
CA ALA A 39 3.55 -3.75 3.27
C ALA A 39 3.24 -5.25 3.35
N THR A 40 3.06 -5.80 4.56
CA THR A 40 2.71 -7.20 4.77
C THR A 40 1.37 -7.53 4.12
N ALA A 41 0.34 -6.71 4.31
CA ALA A 41 -0.98 -6.92 3.70
C ALA A 41 -0.91 -6.91 2.17
N THR A 42 -0.20 -5.95 1.58
CA THR A 42 0.00 -5.89 0.12
C THR A 42 0.76 -7.12 -0.40
N ALA A 43 1.80 -7.57 0.30
CA ALA A 43 2.56 -8.76 -0.08
C ALA A 43 1.70 -10.03 -0.02
N VAL A 44 0.92 -10.22 1.04
CA VAL A 44 -0.01 -11.34 1.20
C VAL A 44 -0.98 -11.41 0.02
N VAL A 45 -1.64 -10.30 -0.33
CA VAL A 45 -2.58 -10.27 -1.47
C VAL A 45 -1.88 -10.54 -2.79
N ALA A 46 -0.72 -9.94 -3.04
CA ALA A 46 0.04 -10.15 -4.27
C ALA A 46 0.47 -11.60 -4.43
N LEU A 47 1.05 -12.21 -3.39
CA LEU A 47 1.48 -13.62 -3.40
C LEU A 47 0.30 -14.57 -3.56
N GLN A 48 -0.84 -14.27 -2.92
CA GLN A 48 -2.05 -15.06 -3.08
C GLN A 48 -2.61 -15.00 -4.51
N ILE A 49 -2.54 -13.85 -5.17
CA ILE A 49 -2.90 -13.71 -6.58
C ILE A 49 -1.93 -14.52 -7.45
N VAL A 50 -0.62 -14.38 -7.25
CA VAL A 50 0.38 -15.15 -8.02
C VAL A 50 0.15 -16.65 -7.84
N GLN A 51 -0.07 -17.10 -6.61
CA GLN A 51 -0.39 -18.49 -6.30
C GLN A 51 -1.63 -18.97 -7.07
N ARG A 52 -2.71 -18.18 -7.07
CA ARG A 52 -3.95 -18.50 -7.80
C ARG A 52 -3.75 -18.57 -9.31
N GLU A 53 -3.04 -17.61 -9.89
CA GLU A 53 -2.91 -17.48 -11.35
C GLU A 53 -1.84 -18.40 -11.96
N THR A 54 -0.81 -18.78 -11.18
CA THR A 54 0.35 -19.53 -11.70
C THR A 54 0.49 -20.93 -11.11
N GLY A 55 -0.20 -21.23 -10.00
CA GLY A 55 0.00 -22.48 -9.25
C GLY A 55 1.27 -22.49 -8.38
N ALA A 56 2.00 -21.39 -8.28
CA ALA A 56 3.13 -21.25 -7.37
C ALA A 56 2.70 -21.48 -5.91
N LYS A 57 3.54 -22.14 -5.10
CA LYS A 57 3.23 -22.47 -3.71
C LYS A 57 3.81 -21.44 -2.77
N HIS A 58 2.99 -20.51 -2.32
CA HIS A 58 3.34 -19.45 -1.37
C HIS A 58 2.57 -19.56 -0.04
N HIS A 59 1.81 -20.64 0.18
CA HIS A 59 0.97 -20.79 1.38
C HIS A 59 1.71 -20.45 2.69
N GLY A 60 2.94 -20.94 2.88
CA GLY A 60 3.67 -20.75 4.16
C GLY A 60 3.94 -19.28 4.45
N ILE A 61 4.50 -18.55 3.50
CA ILE A 61 4.78 -17.12 3.66
C ILE A 61 3.50 -16.27 3.71
N ILE A 62 2.41 -16.72 3.07
CA ILE A 62 1.09 -16.09 3.16
C ILE A 62 0.52 -16.25 4.57
N ASP A 63 0.54 -17.47 5.10
CA ASP A 63 0.04 -17.81 6.43
C ASP A 63 0.84 -17.07 7.51
N ASP A 64 2.17 -17.06 7.41
CA ASP A 64 3.05 -16.28 8.29
C ASP A 64 2.72 -14.79 8.25
N GLY A 65 2.42 -14.25 7.07
CA GLY A 65 2.01 -12.86 6.89
C GLY A 65 0.67 -12.54 7.56
N LEU A 66 -0.32 -13.41 7.42
CA LEU A 66 -1.63 -13.27 8.05
C LEU A 66 -1.55 -13.36 9.58
N GLU A 67 -0.78 -14.33 10.09
CA GLU A 67 -0.52 -14.48 11.53
C GLU A 67 0.19 -13.24 12.09
N TRP A 68 1.19 -12.74 11.37
CA TRP A 68 1.88 -11.51 11.76
C TRP A 68 0.92 -10.32 11.81
N LEU A 69 0.04 -10.17 10.81
CA LEU A 69 -0.96 -9.11 10.80
C LEU A 69 -1.90 -9.23 12.00
N ALA A 70 -2.36 -10.44 12.31
CA ALA A 70 -3.24 -10.70 13.45
C ALA A 70 -2.57 -10.36 14.78
N ALA A 71 -1.30 -10.73 14.95
CA ALA A 71 -0.51 -10.47 16.16
C ALA A 71 -0.14 -8.98 16.34
N ASN A 72 -0.14 -8.19 15.27
CA ASN A 72 0.25 -6.78 15.28
C ASN A 72 -0.92 -5.81 15.05
N ALA A 73 -2.17 -6.27 15.24
CA ALA A 73 -3.31 -5.37 15.34
C ALA A 73 -3.24 -4.54 16.62
N ASN A 74 -3.60 -3.26 16.54
CA ASN A 74 -3.70 -2.41 17.72
C ASN A 74 -4.89 -2.84 18.60
N GLU A 75 -4.87 -2.46 19.88
CA GLU A 75 -5.96 -2.78 20.84
C GLU A 75 -7.34 -2.30 20.38
N ASP A 76 -7.41 -1.25 19.56
CA ASP A 76 -8.66 -0.72 19.00
C ASP A 76 -9.23 -1.55 17.84
N GLY A 77 -8.48 -2.55 17.36
CA GLY A 77 -8.81 -3.44 16.26
C GLY A 77 -8.28 -2.99 14.89
N GLY A 78 -7.60 -1.85 14.79
CA GLY A 78 -7.05 -1.34 13.54
C GLY A 78 -5.54 -1.57 13.40
N TRP A 79 -4.96 -1.02 12.33
CA TRP A 79 -3.50 -1.00 12.09
C TRP A 79 -3.03 0.39 11.67
N GLY A 80 -1.82 0.73 12.07
CA GLY A 80 -1.05 1.86 11.57
C GLY A 80 0.05 1.43 10.60
N ASP A 81 0.78 2.40 10.06
CA ASP A 81 1.80 2.17 9.01
C ASP A 81 3.01 1.37 9.51
N SER A 82 3.22 1.37 10.83
CA SER A 82 4.17 0.51 11.54
C SER A 82 3.51 -0.08 12.79
N THR A 83 4.18 -1.03 13.44
CA THR A 83 3.73 -1.64 14.71
C THR A 83 3.64 -0.66 15.89
N LYS A 84 4.17 0.56 15.74
CA LYS A 84 4.08 1.64 16.74
C LYS A 84 3.13 2.77 16.33
N SER A 85 2.55 2.68 15.14
CA SER A 85 1.69 3.71 14.59
C SER A 85 0.24 3.52 15.05
N ILE A 86 -0.44 4.63 15.34
CA ILE A 86 -1.87 4.61 15.61
C ILE A 86 -2.66 4.09 14.40
N SER A 87 -3.81 3.48 14.67
CA SER A 87 -4.67 2.94 13.63
C SER A 87 -5.13 4.02 12.64
N ASN A 88 -5.09 3.70 11.35
CA ASN A 88 -5.59 4.58 10.30
C ASN A 88 -6.41 3.81 9.27
N ILE A 89 -7.28 4.55 8.55
CA ILE A 89 -8.26 3.94 7.64
C ILE A 89 -7.59 3.14 6.54
N SER A 90 -6.48 3.63 6.00
CA SER A 90 -5.81 3.04 4.85
C SER A 90 -5.20 1.69 5.21
N THR A 91 -4.36 1.67 6.23
CA THR A 91 -3.65 0.45 6.63
C THR A 91 -4.63 -0.56 7.22
N THR A 92 -5.63 -0.11 7.99
CA THR A 92 -6.69 -1.01 8.49
C THR A 92 -7.50 -1.62 7.37
N THR A 93 -7.90 -0.85 6.35
CA THR A 93 -8.62 -1.38 5.19
C THR A 93 -7.77 -2.39 4.41
N LEU A 94 -6.48 -2.12 4.19
CA LEU A 94 -5.59 -3.03 3.47
C LEU A 94 -5.42 -4.36 4.21
N CYS A 95 -5.19 -4.32 5.53
CA CYS A 95 -5.03 -5.51 6.36
C CYS A 95 -6.33 -6.31 6.43
N TRP A 96 -7.46 -5.65 6.68
CA TRP A 96 -8.77 -6.29 6.68
C TRP A 96 -9.08 -6.98 5.34
N ALA A 97 -8.77 -6.33 4.22
CA ALA A 97 -8.96 -6.91 2.89
C ALA A 97 -8.02 -8.10 2.62
N ALA A 98 -6.80 -8.11 3.19
CA ALA A 98 -5.85 -9.20 2.98
C ALA A 98 -6.36 -10.54 3.51
N PHE A 99 -7.02 -10.56 4.68
CA PHE A 99 -7.67 -11.76 5.22
C PHE A 99 -8.77 -12.33 4.31
N SER A 100 -9.35 -11.50 3.44
CA SER A 100 -10.42 -11.93 2.53
C SER A 100 -9.90 -12.40 1.17
N ALA A 101 -8.69 -11.99 0.81
CA ALA A 101 -8.05 -12.45 -0.42
C ALA A 101 -7.62 -13.92 -0.33
N VAL A 102 -7.37 -14.42 0.89
CA VAL A 102 -6.90 -15.78 1.17
C VAL A 102 -8.06 -16.67 1.59
N PRO A 103 -8.37 -17.77 0.87
CA PRO A 103 -9.45 -18.69 1.22
C PRO A 103 -9.31 -19.24 2.65
N GLY A 104 -10.37 -19.12 3.45
CA GLY A 104 -10.41 -19.64 4.83
C GLY A 104 -9.76 -18.75 5.90
N ALA A 105 -9.02 -17.70 5.51
CA ALA A 105 -8.35 -16.82 6.47
C ALA A 105 -9.32 -15.96 7.29
N GLU A 106 -10.46 -15.55 6.74
CA GLU A 106 -11.49 -14.84 7.53
C GLU A 106 -12.03 -15.66 8.70
N GLU A 107 -12.23 -16.97 8.51
CA GLU A 107 -12.73 -17.85 9.57
C GLU A 107 -11.63 -18.17 10.58
N THR A 108 -10.41 -18.42 10.10
CA THR A 108 -9.24 -18.72 10.94
C THR A 108 -8.89 -17.53 11.84
N HIS A 109 -8.92 -16.31 11.32
CA HIS A 109 -8.60 -15.07 12.05
C HIS A 109 -9.85 -14.25 12.38
N ARG A 110 -10.99 -14.92 12.60
CA ARG A 110 -12.30 -14.28 12.79
C ARG A 110 -12.32 -13.17 13.85
N ALA A 111 -11.61 -13.36 14.97
CA ALA A 111 -11.53 -12.35 16.02
C ALA A 111 -10.90 -11.03 15.50
N THR A 112 -9.75 -11.14 14.84
CA THR A 112 -9.03 -10.02 14.25
C THR A 112 -9.85 -9.34 13.15
N VAL A 113 -10.46 -10.13 12.26
CA VAL A 113 -11.30 -9.60 11.17
C VAL A 113 -12.53 -8.87 11.71
N ASN A 114 -13.17 -9.39 12.76
CA ASN A 114 -14.31 -8.73 13.39
C ASN A 114 -13.92 -7.43 14.10
N ALA A 115 -12.77 -7.40 14.78
CA ALA A 115 -12.24 -6.18 15.41
C ALA A 115 -11.94 -5.10 14.36
N ALA A 116 -11.29 -5.48 13.27
CA ALA A 116 -11.02 -4.60 12.12
C ALA A 116 -12.30 -4.06 11.50
N LYS A 117 -13.30 -4.93 11.29
CA LYS A 117 -14.62 -4.54 10.79
C LYS A 117 -15.30 -3.54 11.72
N ALA A 118 -15.27 -3.78 13.03
CA ALA A 118 -15.84 -2.86 14.01
C ALA A 118 -15.12 -1.51 14.01
N TRP A 119 -13.78 -1.51 13.88
CA TRP A 119 -12.99 -0.29 13.72
C TRP A 119 -13.41 0.49 12.46
N LEU A 120 -13.51 -0.18 11.31
CA LEU A 120 -13.91 0.43 10.04
C LEU A 120 -15.35 0.99 10.09
N ILE A 121 -16.28 0.30 10.75
CA ILE A 121 -17.64 0.81 10.96
C ILE A 121 -17.61 2.11 11.75
N ARG A 122 -16.81 2.20 12.83
CA ARG A 122 -16.68 3.43 13.62
C ARG A 122 -16.02 4.56 12.84
N SER A 123 -14.98 4.26 12.04
CA SER A 123 -14.19 5.28 11.35
C SER A 123 -14.77 5.74 10.01
N ALA A 124 -15.42 4.84 9.27
CA ALA A 124 -15.90 5.06 7.91
C ALA A 124 -17.43 5.00 7.78
N GLY A 125 -18.14 4.58 8.83
CA GLY A 125 -19.60 4.45 8.84
C GLY A 125 -20.12 3.16 8.21
N GLY A 126 -19.23 2.23 7.80
CA GLY A 126 -19.59 0.96 7.18
C GLY A 126 -18.38 0.31 6.48
N THR A 127 -18.52 -0.98 6.14
CA THR A 127 -17.52 -1.73 5.35
C THR A 127 -17.96 -1.97 3.91
N GLU A 128 -19.21 -1.68 3.60
CA GLU A 128 -19.76 -1.69 2.26
C GLU A 128 -19.13 -0.58 1.39
N SER A 129 -18.98 -0.84 0.09
CA SER A 129 -18.34 0.09 -0.85
C SER A 129 -18.93 1.50 -0.78
N GLY A 130 -20.26 1.61 -0.66
CA GLY A 130 -20.98 2.88 -0.59
C GLY A 130 -20.63 3.77 0.61
N LYS A 131 -20.02 3.22 1.67
CA LYS A 131 -19.51 3.98 2.83
C LYS A 131 -18.00 4.07 2.85
N LEU A 132 -17.34 2.93 2.61
CA LEU A 132 -15.90 2.80 2.72
C LEU A 132 -15.16 3.63 1.66
N VAL A 133 -15.64 3.59 0.40
CA VAL A 133 -15.00 4.30 -0.72
C VAL A 133 -15.03 5.82 -0.51
N PRO A 134 -16.18 6.46 -0.20
CA PRO A 134 -16.20 7.88 0.14
C PRO A 134 -15.32 8.26 1.34
N ALA A 135 -15.20 7.40 2.35
CA ALA A 135 -14.36 7.66 3.52
C ALA A 135 -12.86 7.68 3.14
N ILE A 136 -12.40 6.71 2.34
CA ILE A 136 -11.02 6.67 1.83
C ILE A 136 -10.74 7.88 0.94
N VAL A 137 -11.64 8.20 0.01
CA VAL A 137 -11.49 9.37 -0.87
C VAL A 137 -11.44 10.66 -0.06
N ARG A 138 -12.28 10.81 0.97
CA ARG A 138 -12.28 11.98 1.86
C ARG A 138 -10.94 12.13 2.60
N ARG A 139 -10.31 11.03 3.03
CA ARG A 139 -9.04 11.06 3.76
C ARG A 139 -7.87 11.60 2.94
N TYR A 140 -7.88 11.37 1.63
CA TYR A 140 -6.80 11.79 0.71
C TYR A 140 -7.19 12.95 -0.21
N GLY A 141 -8.46 13.37 -0.16
CA GLY A 141 -8.97 14.50 -0.92
C GLY A 141 -8.90 14.27 -2.44
N LYS A 142 -8.44 15.29 -3.17
CA LYS A 142 -8.31 15.22 -4.63
C LYS A 142 -7.13 14.35 -5.09
N ASP A 143 -6.24 13.98 -4.18
CA ASP A 143 -5.08 13.14 -4.52
C ASP A 143 -5.50 11.68 -4.67
N ARG A 144 -5.39 11.20 -5.91
CA ARG A 144 -5.73 9.83 -6.29
C ARG A 144 -4.56 8.86 -6.12
N THR A 145 -3.36 9.35 -5.85
CA THR A 145 -2.15 8.53 -5.77
C THR A 145 -2.14 7.60 -4.56
N PHE A 146 -2.98 7.85 -3.55
CA PHE A 146 -3.17 6.96 -2.40
C PHE A 146 -4.52 6.22 -2.42
N SER A 147 -5.60 6.94 -2.71
CA SER A 147 -6.95 6.34 -2.71
C SER A 147 -7.09 5.24 -3.77
N VAL A 148 -6.52 5.41 -4.97
CA VAL A 148 -6.64 4.40 -6.03
C VAL A 148 -5.87 3.11 -5.72
N PRO A 149 -4.61 3.13 -5.26
CA PRO A 149 -3.95 1.90 -4.81
C PRO A 149 -4.71 1.15 -3.72
N ILE A 150 -5.22 1.86 -2.71
CA ILE A 150 -5.98 1.24 -1.61
C ILE A 150 -7.25 0.55 -2.15
N LEU A 151 -8.01 1.25 -3.00
CA LEU A 151 -9.22 0.71 -3.60
C LEU A 151 -8.93 -0.42 -4.59
N THR A 152 -7.80 -0.38 -5.29
CA THR A 152 -7.35 -1.46 -6.17
C THR A 152 -7.03 -2.72 -5.37
N HIS A 153 -6.33 -2.59 -4.25
CA HIS A 153 -6.08 -3.70 -3.31
C HIS A 153 -7.40 -4.29 -2.79
N CYS A 154 -8.37 -3.44 -2.42
CA CYS A 154 -9.69 -3.90 -2.00
C CYS A 154 -10.43 -4.64 -3.11
N ALA A 155 -10.37 -4.14 -4.36
CA ALA A 155 -11.03 -4.78 -5.50
C ALA A 155 -10.41 -6.13 -5.83
N LEU A 156 -9.07 -6.24 -5.75
CA LEU A 156 -8.34 -7.50 -5.90
C LEU A 156 -8.71 -8.53 -4.82
N ALA A 157 -9.00 -8.07 -3.61
CA ALA A 157 -9.47 -8.89 -2.49
C ALA A 157 -11.00 -9.10 -2.48
N GLY A 158 -11.74 -8.59 -3.48
CA GLY A 158 -13.20 -8.74 -3.57
C GLY A 158 -14.00 -7.93 -2.54
N LYS A 159 -13.42 -6.89 -1.93
CA LYS A 159 -14.11 -6.02 -0.95
C LYS A 159 -14.86 -4.85 -1.54
N VAL A 160 -14.48 -4.42 -2.75
CA VAL A 160 -15.15 -3.35 -3.50
C VAL A 160 -15.22 -3.74 -4.97
N ASP A 161 -16.07 -3.05 -5.74
CA ASP A 161 -16.17 -3.29 -7.17
C ASP A 161 -15.10 -2.49 -7.92
N TRP A 162 -14.68 -3.00 -9.07
CA TRP A 162 -13.83 -2.23 -10.01
C TRP A 162 -14.50 -0.94 -10.49
N ALA A 163 -15.81 -0.81 -10.31
CA ALA A 163 -16.56 0.43 -10.52
C ALA A 163 -16.12 1.56 -9.59
N ASP A 164 -15.76 1.22 -8.36
CA ASP A 164 -15.37 2.15 -7.30
C ASP A 164 -13.93 2.64 -7.48
N VAL A 165 -13.12 1.91 -8.25
CA VAL A 165 -11.71 2.24 -8.51
C VAL A 165 -11.61 3.27 -9.63
N MET A 166 -11.23 4.50 -9.27
CA MET A 166 -11.01 5.59 -10.22
C MET A 166 -9.88 5.25 -11.20
N PRO A 167 -10.03 5.54 -12.50
CA PRO A 167 -8.97 5.29 -13.47
C PRO A 167 -7.78 6.23 -13.25
N LEU A 168 -6.57 5.69 -13.37
CA LEU A 168 -5.33 6.45 -13.49
C LEU A 168 -4.92 6.59 -14.97
N PRO A 169 -4.26 7.70 -15.36
CA PRO A 169 -3.82 7.94 -16.73
C PRO A 169 -2.47 7.26 -17.00
N PHE A 170 -2.41 5.92 -16.89
CA PHE A 170 -1.16 5.16 -17.08
C PHE A 170 -0.58 5.33 -18.48
N GLU A 171 -1.42 5.60 -19.48
CA GLU A 171 -1.04 5.86 -20.87
C GLU A 171 -0.04 7.02 -21.01
N LEU A 172 -0.01 7.95 -20.06
CA LEU A 172 0.97 9.03 -20.06
C LEU A 172 2.41 8.50 -19.92
N ALA A 173 2.60 7.34 -19.28
CA ALA A 173 3.89 6.67 -19.18
C ALA A 173 4.49 6.28 -20.55
N ALA A 174 3.69 6.24 -21.61
CA ALA A 174 4.15 5.98 -22.97
C ALA A 174 4.76 7.22 -23.65
N LEU A 175 4.62 8.41 -23.08
CA LEU A 175 5.18 9.64 -23.63
C LEU A 175 6.70 9.72 -23.36
N PRO A 176 7.45 10.51 -24.13
CA PRO A 176 8.86 10.77 -23.87
C PRO A 176 9.11 11.38 -22.47
N GLN A 177 10.17 10.95 -21.77
CA GLN A 177 10.46 11.39 -20.38
C GLN A 177 10.59 12.92 -20.22
N ASN A 178 11.11 13.60 -21.25
CA ASN A 178 11.23 15.06 -21.29
C ASN A 178 9.88 15.79 -21.26
N TRP A 179 8.76 15.13 -21.61
CA TRP A 179 7.42 15.73 -21.53
C TRP A 179 6.82 15.68 -20.11
N PHE A 180 7.28 14.76 -19.25
CA PHE A 180 6.77 14.66 -17.86
C PHE A 180 7.18 15.86 -17.01
N ALA A 181 8.39 16.37 -17.23
CA ALA A 181 8.86 17.60 -16.59
C ALA A 181 7.97 18.80 -16.95
N THR A 182 7.47 18.84 -18.19
CA THR A 182 6.54 19.88 -18.68
C THR A 182 5.14 19.72 -18.09
N LEU A 183 4.69 18.48 -17.83
CA LEU A 183 3.35 18.17 -17.33
C LEU A 183 3.15 18.43 -15.82
N ARG A 184 4.21 18.80 -15.08
CA ARG A 184 4.18 19.11 -13.62
C ARG A 184 3.33 18.11 -12.82
N LEU A 185 3.43 16.83 -13.15
CA LEU A 185 2.67 15.80 -12.44
C LEU A 185 3.18 15.76 -10.99
N PRO A 186 2.31 15.87 -9.97
CA PRO A 186 2.68 15.97 -8.55
C PRO A 186 3.14 14.62 -7.97
N MET A 187 3.83 13.80 -8.76
CA MET A 187 4.21 12.44 -8.40
C MET A 187 5.72 12.35 -8.21
N VAL A 188 6.11 11.73 -7.10
CA VAL A 188 7.50 11.33 -6.83
C VAL A 188 7.88 10.16 -7.74
N SER A 189 9.09 10.20 -8.31
CA SER A 189 9.54 9.26 -9.35
C SER A 189 9.43 7.79 -8.95
N TYR A 190 9.62 7.45 -7.68
CA TYR A 190 9.53 6.07 -7.19
C TYR A 190 8.12 5.48 -7.23
N ALA A 191 7.07 6.31 -7.18
CA ALA A 191 5.68 5.85 -7.17
C ALA A 191 5.16 5.55 -8.58
N LEU A 192 5.87 6.02 -9.62
CA LEU A 192 5.41 5.93 -11.00
C LEU A 192 5.20 4.48 -11.48
N PRO A 193 6.12 3.51 -11.24
CA PRO A 193 5.89 2.12 -11.64
C PRO A 193 4.63 1.53 -11.02
N ALA A 194 4.42 1.76 -9.72
CA ALA A 194 3.22 1.29 -9.02
C ALA A 194 1.94 1.88 -9.63
N LEU A 195 1.91 3.19 -9.89
CA LEU A 195 0.73 3.86 -10.47
C LEU A 195 0.45 3.42 -11.91
N ILE A 196 1.48 3.12 -12.69
CA ILE A 196 1.33 2.53 -14.03
C ILE A 196 0.71 1.14 -13.93
N ALA A 197 1.27 0.27 -13.09
CA ALA A 197 0.78 -1.09 -12.91
C ALA A 197 -0.68 -1.10 -12.42
N ILE A 198 -1.01 -0.25 -11.45
CA ILE A 198 -2.37 -0.08 -10.91
C ILE A 198 -3.32 0.44 -11.98
N GLY A 199 -2.91 1.44 -12.76
CA GLY A 199 -3.72 1.97 -13.86
C GLY A 199 -4.01 0.92 -14.94
N GLN A 200 -3.02 0.10 -15.30
CA GLN A 200 -3.20 -1.03 -16.22
C GLN A 200 -4.13 -2.09 -15.62
N CYS A 201 -3.92 -2.48 -14.36
CA CYS A 201 -4.75 -3.47 -13.66
C CYS A 201 -6.22 -3.03 -13.64
N ARG A 202 -6.48 -1.77 -13.26
CA ARG A 202 -7.82 -1.20 -13.30
C ARG A 202 -8.42 -1.23 -14.70
N HIS A 203 -7.66 -0.83 -15.73
CA HIS A 203 -8.16 -0.82 -17.11
C HIS A 203 -8.43 -2.23 -17.64
N TYR A 204 -7.65 -3.23 -17.23
CA TYR A 204 -7.90 -4.64 -17.56
C TYR A 204 -9.24 -5.12 -17.00
N HIS A 205 -9.50 -4.89 -15.72
CA HIS A 205 -10.75 -5.36 -15.07
C HIS A 205 -11.97 -4.49 -15.39
N ARG A 206 -11.77 -3.21 -15.70
CA ARG A 206 -12.84 -2.30 -16.12
C ARG A 206 -12.32 -1.40 -17.24
N PRO A 207 -12.38 -1.83 -18.51
CA PRO A 207 -11.90 -1.01 -19.60
C PRO A 207 -12.76 0.25 -19.77
N THR A 208 -12.14 1.36 -20.16
CA THR A 208 -12.87 2.61 -20.49
C THR A 208 -13.95 2.36 -21.53
N TRP A 209 -15.13 2.98 -21.38
CA TRP A 209 -16.27 2.83 -22.30
C TRP A 209 -16.04 3.52 -23.65
N ASN A 210 -15.32 4.65 -23.66
CA ASN A 210 -14.98 5.36 -24.90
C ASN A 210 -14.06 4.47 -25.78
N PRO A 211 -14.48 4.08 -27.00
CA PRO A 211 -13.73 3.16 -27.85
C PRO A 211 -12.37 3.73 -28.28
N ILE A 212 -12.27 5.04 -28.53
CA ILE A 212 -11.01 5.69 -28.93
C ILE A 212 -10.00 5.61 -27.79
N THR A 213 -10.41 6.01 -26.59
CA THR A 213 -9.56 5.95 -25.40
C THR A 213 -9.19 4.51 -25.06
N ARG A 214 -10.11 3.56 -25.23
CA ARG A 214 -9.84 2.14 -25.02
C ARG A 214 -8.76 1.63 -25.98
N THR A 215 -8.86 1.94 -27.27
CA THR A 215 -7.84 1.55 -28.25
C THR A 215 -6.48 2.16 -27.93
N LEU A 216 -6.43 3.45 -27.57
CA LEU A 216 -5.18 4.12 -27.18
C LEU A 216 -4.54 3.48 -25.95
N ARG A 217 -5.35 3.18 -24.92
CA ARG A 217 -4.89 2.50 -23.69
C ARG A 217 -4.41 1.08 -23.94
N ASN A 218 -5.06 0.36 -24.84
CA ASN A 218 -4.63 -0.98 -25.23
C ASN A 218 -3.31 -0.94 -26.00
N ALA A 219 -3.16 0.02 -26.92
CA ALA A 219 -1.93 0.21 -27.69
C ALA A 219 -0.74 0.67 -26.82
N SER A 220 -0.99 1.39 -25.73
CA SER A 220 0.07 1.86 -24.82
C SER A 220 0.52 0.82 -23.79
N ARG A 221 -0.17 -0.32 -23.67
CA ARG A 221 0.07 -1.33 -22.63
C ARG A 221 1.52 -1.85 -22.65
N GLU A 222 1.99 -2.37 -23.77
CA GLU A 222 3.35 -2.92 -23.87
C GLU A 222 4.43 -1.86 -23.61
N LYS A 223 4.22 -0.64 -24.12
CA LYS A 223 5.17 0.45 -23.94
C LYS A 223 5.27 0.88 -22.48
N THR A 224 4.14 0.94 -21.79
CA THR A 224 4.10 1.31 -20.37
C THR A 224 4.60 0.20 -19.46
N LEU A 225 4.48 -1.08 -19.85
CA LEU A 225 5.11 -2.20 -19.13
C LEU A 225 6.64 -2.17 -19.18
N LYS A 226 7.24 -1.66 -20.27
CA LYS A 226 8.71 -1.49 -20.37
C LYS A 226 9.27 -0.40 -19.45
N VAL A 227 8.41 0.38 -18.80
CA VAL A 227 8.78 1.40 -17.81
C VAL A 227 8.79 0.83 -16.38
N LEU A 228 8.22 -0.37 -16.18
CA LEU A 228 8.22 -1.08 -14.90
C LEU A 228 9.55 -1.80 -14.64
#